data_AF-A0AAE9MHZ8-F1
#
_entry.id   AF-A0AAE9MHZ8-F1
#
_cell.length_a   1.000
_cell.length_b   1.000
_cell.length_c   1.000
_cell.angle_alpha   90.00
_cell.angle_beta   90.00
_cell.angle_gamma   90.00
#
_symmetry.space_group_name_H-M   'P 1'
#
loop_
_entity.id
_entity.type
_entity.pdbx_description
1 polymer ?
#
loop_
_entity_poly.entity_id
_entity_poly.type
_entity_poly.pdbx_seq_one_letter_code
_entity_poly.pdbx_strand_id
1 'polypeptide(L)'
;MRAILVCVMFGLLSTSVQANDSFNSELSHFIGGAAMGAGFTAIADHYGYREQRGWVGFGISSGIGVLGELASSNGEFSALDAGANALGAALGAYGTDRWLLAPVLLPDQHYAGLMSRYRF
;
A
#
# COMPACT_ATOMS: atom_id res chain seq x y z
N MET A 1 -12.81 -12.53 -10.32
CA MET A 1 -12.84 -12.25 -8.87
C MET A 1 -11.87 -11.14 -8.46
N ARG A 2 -10.60 -11.13 -8.92
CA ARG A 2 -9.63 -10.08 -8.58
C ARG A 2 -10.06 -8.65 -8.99
N ALA A 3 -10.64 -8.48 -10.17
CA ALA A 3 -11.10 -7.17 -10.64
C ALA A 3 -12.27 -6.59 -9.81
N ILE A 4 -13.13 -7.43 -9.24
CA ILE A 4 -14.27 -6.99 -8.44
C ILE A 4 -13.78 -6.44 -7.10
N LEU A 5 -12.77 -7.07 -6.49
CA LEU A 5 -12.13 -6.56 -5.26
C LEU A 5 -11.45 -5.21 -5.49
N VAL A 6 -10.79 -5.03 -6.64
CA VAL A 6 -10.17 -3.75 -7.03
C VAL A 6 -11.24 -2.66 -7.20
N CYS A 7 -12.34 -2.96 -7.89
CA CYS A 7 -13.45 -2.00 -8.05
C CYS A 7 -14.20 -1.70 -6.75
N VAL A 8 -14.34 -2.69 -5.85
CA VAL A 8 -14.97 -2.50 -4.54
C VAL A 8 -14.08 -1.67 -3.61
N MET A 9 -12.76 -1.86 -3.63
CA MET A 9 -11.83 -0.98 -2.94
C MET A 9 -11.92 0.46 -3.48
N PHE A 10 -11.94 0.63 -4.80
CA PHE A 10 -12.08 1.95 -5.44
C PHE A 10 -13.41 2.64 -5.11
N GLY A 11 -14.49 1.86 -4.98
CA GLY A 11 -15.82 2.35 -4.61
C GLY A 11 -15.93 2.78 -3.14
N LEU A 12 -15.31 2.04 -2.22
CA LEU A 12 -15.28 2.39 -0.79
C LEU A 12 -14.45 3.66 -0.50
N LEU A 13 -13.50 4.00 -1.39
CA LEU A 13 -12.71 5.23 -1.35
C LEU A 13 -13.47 6.49 -1.81
N SER A 14 -14.67 6.33 -2.37
CA SER A 14 -15.44 7.44 -2.98
C SER A 14 -16.46 8.10 -2.02
N THR A 15 -16.53 7.65 -0.76
CA THR A 15 -17.48 8.22 0.22
C THR A 15 -16.86 9.44 0.91
N SER A 16 -17.15 10.63 0.40
CA SER A 16 -16.75 11.91 0.99
C SER A 16 -17.57 12.23 2.23
N VAL A 17 -17.09 11.81 3.40
CA VAL A 17 -17.52 12.36 4.69
C VAL A 17 -16.88 13.74 4.83
N GLN A 18 -17.70 14.79 4.99
CA GLN A 18 -17.24 16.17 5.15
C GLN A 18 -16.36 16.32 6.40
N ALA A 19 -15.06 16.45 6.20
CA ALA A 19 -14.08 16.75 7.24
C ALA A 19 -13.25 17.98 6.84
N ASN A 20 -12.83 18.75 7.84
CA ASN A 20 -12.01 19.97 7.75
C ASN A 20 -10.91 19.88 6.67
N ASP A 21 -10.63 20.99 5.97
CA ASP A 21 -9.69 21.00 4.82
C ASP A 21 -8.32 20.39 5.17
N SER A 22 -7.81 20.61 6.39
CA SER A 22 -6.58 19.95 6.86
C SER A 22 -6.72 18.43 6.99
N PHE A 23 -7.84 17.93 7.53
CA PHE A 23 -8.06 16.48 7.68
C PHE A 23 -8.30 15.81 6.34
N ASN A 24 -9.05 16.45 5.42
CA ASN A 24 -9.28 15.91 4.09
C ASN A 24 -7.97 15.88 3.27
N SER A 25 -7.12 16.90 3.43
CA SER A 25 -5.77 16.93 2.85
C SER A 25 -4.91 15.78 3.37
N GLU A 26 -4.74 15.67 4.70
CA GLU A 26 -3.95 14.62 5.34
C GLU A 26 -4.47 13.20 4.99
N LEU A 27 -5.80 13.02 4.97
CA LEU A 27 -6.42 11.76 4.59
C LEU A 27 -6.16 11.42 3.12
N SER A 28 -6.16 12.40 2.23
CA SER A 28 -5.84 12.18 0.81
C SER A 28 -4.38 11.76 0.62
N HIS A 29 -3.45 12.35 1.38
CA HIS A 29 -2.04 11.94 1.41
C HIS A 29 -1.88 10.53 1.96
N PHE A 30 -2.59 10.21 3.04
CA PHE A 30 -2.63 8.88 3.62
C PHE A 30 -3.16 7.83 2.64
N ILE A 31 -4.30 8.08 2.01
CA ILE A 31 -4.91 7.18 1.03
C ILE A 31 -3.99 7.00 -0.19
N GLY A 32 -3.43 8.09 -0.70
CA GLY A 32 -2.48 8.07 -1.81
C GLY A 32 -1.24 7.25 -1.49
N GLY A 33 -0.68 7.44 -0.29
CA GLY A 33 0.42 6.64 0.22
C GLY A 33 0.04 5.17 0.33
N ALA A 34 -1.12 4.85 0.90
CA ALA A 34 -1.58 3.46 1.03
C ALA A 34 -1.76 2.77 -0.32
N ALA A 35 -2.33 3.46 -1.30
CA ALA A 35 -2.48 2.94 -2.65
C ALA A 35 -1.12 2.70 -3.33
N MET A 36 -0.18 3.65 -3.21
CA MET A 36 1.17 3.49 -3.76
C MET A 36 1.95 2.38 -3.07
N GLY A 37 1.97 2.34 -1.73
CA GLY A 37 2.62 1.29 -0.96
C GLY A 37 2.11 -0.11 -1.32
N ALA A 38 0.79 -0.27 -1.43
CA ALA A 38 0.17 -1.49 -1.91
C ALA A 38 0.59 -1.84 -3.35
N GLY A 39 0.55 -0.86 -4.26
CA GLY A 39 0.91 -1.03 -5.66
C GLY A 39 2.36 -1.47 -5.86
N PHE A 40 3.31 -0.78 -5.21
CA PHE A 40 4.73 -1.11 -5.31
C PHE A 40 5.06 -2.45 -4.63
N THR A 41 4.37 -2.82 -3.55
CA THR A 41 4.49 -4.16 -2.96
C THR A 41 4.00 -5.26 -3.92
N ALA A 42 2.90 -5.03 -4.64
CA ALA A 42 2.42 -5.98 -5.66
C ALA A 42 3.37 -6.09 -6.86
N ILE A 43 3.96 -4.97 -7.30
CA ILE A 43 5.00 -4.96 -8.34
C ILE A 43 6.23 -5.75 -7.88
N ALA A 44 6.70 -5.52 -6.64
CA ALA A 44 7.84 -6.24 -6.10
C ALA A 44 7.59 -7.77 -6.03
N ASP A 45 6.37 -8.21 -5.70
CA ASP A 45 6.00 -9.63 -5.77
C ASP A 45 6.06 -10.19 -7.19
N HIS A 46 5.59 -9.42 -8.18
CA HIS A 46 5.58 -9.83 -9.58
C HIS A 46 7.00 -9.98 -10.16
N TYR A 47 7.94 -9.12 -9.76
CA TYR A 47 9.33 -9.16 -10.23
C TYR A 47 10.25 -10.08 -9.42
N GLY A 48 9.71 -10.81 -8.43
CA GLY A 48 10.47 -11.82 -7.67
C GLY A 48 11.21 -11.29 -6.44
N TYR A 49 11.01 -10.03 -6.04
CA TYR A 49 11.58 -9.45 -4.81
C TYR A 49 10.74 -9.81 -3.58
N ARG A 50 10.41 -11.10 -3.41
CA ARG A 50 9.35 -11.54 -2.50
C ARG A 50 9.72 -11.40 -1.03
N GLU A 51 10.98 -11.62 -0.66
CA GLU A 51 11.41 -11.60 0.75
C GLU A 51 11.26 -10.22 1.42
N GLN A 52 11.37 -9.13 0.65
CA GLN A 52 11.31 -7.77 1.17
C GLN A 52 10.24 -6.91 0.47
N ARG A 53 9.26 -7.51 -0.23
CA ARG A 53 8.26 -6.80 -1.03
C ARG A 53 7.45 -5.74 -0.26
N GLY A 54 7.18 -5.97 1.04
CA GLY A 54 6.56 -4.97 1.91
C GLY A 54 7.46 -3.76 2.15
N TRP A 55 8.75 -3.98 2.44
CA TRP A 55 9.74 -2.92 2.63
C TRP A 55 10.05 -2.16 1.34
N VAL A 56 10.10 -2.85 0.20
CA VAL A 56 10.27 -2.23 -1.12
C VAL A 56 9.09 -1.31 -1.43
N GLY A 57 7.86 -1.79 -1.22
CA GLY A 57 6.67 -0.98 -1.48
C GLY A 57 6.56 0.24 -0.56
N PHE A 58 6.82 0.07 0.74
CA PHE A 58 6.90 1.16 1.69
C PHE A 58 7.99 2.18 1.34
N GLY A 59 9.20 1.71 1.05
CA GLY A 59 10.36 2.56 0.79
C GLY A 59 10.20 3.39 -0.48
N ILE A 60 9.75 2.78 -1.58
CA ILE A 60 9.50 3.50 -2.84
C ILE A 60 8.36 4.50 -2.66
N SER A 61 7.24 4.09 -2.06
CA SER A 61 6.08 4.95 -1.88
C SER A 61 6.37 6.15 -0.97
N SER A 62 7.08 5.94 0.15
CA SER A 62 7.43 7.02 1.07
C SER A 62 8.46 7.96 0.46
N GLY A 63 9.44 7.43 -0.29
CA GLY A 63 10.41 8.25 -1.02
C GLY A 63 9.74 9.15 -2.07
N ILE A 64 8.78 8.60 -2.83
CA ILE A 64 7.98 9.39 -3.78
C ILE A 64 7.12 10.42 -3.04
N GLY A 65 6.51 10.07 -1.92
CA GLY A 65 5.71 11.00 -1.12
C GLY A 65 6.54 12.20 -0.61
N VAL A 66 7.74 11.95 -0.09
CA VAL A 66 8.66 13.01 0.37
C VAL A 66 9.15 13.88 -0.79
N LEU A 67 9.50 13.28 -1.93
CA LEU A 67 9.91 14.02 -3.12
C LEU A 67 8.75 14.83 -3.73
N GLY A 68 7.54 14.27 -3.70
CA GLY A 68 6.32 14.94 -4.14
C GLY A 68 6.03 16.18 -3.31
N GLU A 69 6.16 16.09 -1.99
CA GLU A 69 6.02 17.26 -1.11
C GLU A 69 7.10 18.31 -1.38
N LEU A 70 8.35 17.88 -1.57
CA LEU A 70 9.45 18.80 -1.84
C LEU A 70 9.35 19.49 -3.22
N ALA A 71 8.70 18.84 -4.20
CA ALA A 71 8.51 19.38 -5.54
C ALA A 71 7.22 20.19 -5.69
N SER A 72 6.17 19.87 -4.93
CA SER A 72 4.87 20.53 -4.99
C SER A 72 4.81 21.77 -4.10
N SER A 73 5.56 21.79 -3.01
CA SER A 73 5.67 22.97 -2.15
C SER A 73 6.66 23.95 -2.77
N ASN A 74 6.21 25.17 -3.08
CA ASN A 74 7.11 26.30 -3.39
C ASN A 74 7.90 26.74 -2.13
N GLY A 75 8.41 25.79 -1.32
CA GLY A 75 9.23 26.02 -0.13
C GLY A 75 8.61 25.63 1.22
N GLU A 76 7.32 25.28 1.30
CA GLU A 76 6.67 24.87 2.56
C GLU A 76 6.52 23.34 2.66
N PHE A 77 7.52 22.69 3.25
CA PHE A 77 7.46 21.26 3.54
C PHE A 77 6.46 20.98 4.68
N SER A 78 5.38 20.29 4.37
CA SER A 78 4.41 19.83 5.37
C SER A 78 4.83 18.46 5.92
N ALA A 79 5.37 18.46 7.13
CA ALA A 79 5.74 17.22 7.83
C ALA A 79 4.51 16.32 8.12
N LEU A 80 3.32 16.91 8.26
CA LEU A 80 2.08 16.16 8.44
C LEU A 80 1.66 15.46 7.16
N ASP A 81 1.73 16.10 6.00
CA ASP A 81 1.36 15.47 4.72
C ASP A 81 2.34 14.37 4.35
N ALA A 82 3.65 14.61 4.53
CA ALA A 82 4.68 13.59 4.37
C ALA A 82 4.50 12.42 5.35
N GLY A 83 4.16 12.71 6.61
CA GLY A 83 3.90 11.71 7.64
C GLY A 83 2.65 10.88 7.37
N ALA A 84 1.55 11.53 6.99
CA ALA A 84 0.30 10.87 6.63
C ALA A 84 0.50 9.94 5.42
N ASN A 85 1.21 10.42 4.39
CA ASN A 85 1.58 9.62 3.23
C ASN A 85 2.45 8.41 3.61
N ALA A 86 3.48 8.60 4.44
CA ALA A 86 4.33 7.51 4.90
C ALA A 86 3.55 6.46 5.73
N LEU A 87 2.66 6.89 6.62
CA LEU A 87 1.80 5.99 7.40
C LEU A 87 0.84 5.21 6.50
N GLY A 88 0.25 5.89 5.52
CA GLY A 88 -0.55 5.27 4.48
C GLY A 88 0.24 4.20 3.74
N ALA A 89 1.42 4.55 3.22
CA ALA A 89 2.31 3.66 2.50
C ALA A 89 2.71 2.44 3.32
N ALA A 90 3.00 2.62 4.61
CA ALA A 90 3.32 1.52 5.51
C ALA A 90 2.15 0.54 5.64
N LEU A 91 0.94 1.06 5.88
CA LEU A 91 -0.26 0.23 6.05
C LEU A 91 -0.69 -0.44 4.75
N GLY A 92 -0.58 0.26 3.61
CA GLY A 92 -0.87 -0.29 2.29
C GLY A 92 0.09 -1.40 1.91
N ALA A 93 1.39 -1.19 2.11
CA ALA A 93 2.42 -2.20 1.86
C ALA A 93 2.28 -3.41 2.79
N TYR A 94 2.10 -3.18 4.10
CA TYR A 94 1.93 -4.24 5.10
C TYR A 94 0.66 -5.06 4.85
N GLY A 95 -0.49 -4.41 4.65
CA GLY A 95 -1.75 -5.09 4.37
C GLY A 95 -1.70 -5.90 3.08
N THR A 96 -1.02 -5.37 2.06
CA THR A 96 -0.86 -6.06 0.78
C THR A 96 0.06 -7.27 0.88
N ASP A 97 1.20 -7.11 1.56
CA ASP A 97 2.15 -8.19 1.81
C ASP A 97 1.54 -9.33 2.64
N ARG A 98 0.73 -8.97 3.64
CA ARG A 98 0.23 -9.91 4.64
C ARG A 98 -1.07 -10.60 4.25
N TRP A 99 -1.98 -9.90 3.57
CA TRP A 99 -3.36 -10.40 3.34
C TRP A 99 -3.77 -10.50 1.87
N LEU A 100 -3.22 -9.68 0.97
CA LEU A 100 -3.61 -9.70 -0.44
C LEU A 100 -2.72 -10.60 -1.30
N LEU A 101 -1.42 -10.62 -1.03
CA LEU A 101 -0.45 -11.40 -1.78
C LEU A 101 -0.29 -12.81 -1.20
N ALA A 102 0.11 -13.75 -2.05
CA ALA A 102 0.40 -15.11 -1.62
C ALA A 102 1.54 -15.11 -0.58
N PRO A 103 1.45 -15.92 0.49
CA PRO A 103 2.51 -16.01 1.49
C PRO A 103 3.83 -16.44 0.83
N VAL A 104 4.93 -15.80 1.23
CA VAL A 104 6.28 -16.17 0.76
C VAL A 104 6.74 -17.38 1.56
N LEU A 105 6.98 -18.48 0.87
CA LEU A 105 7.61 -19.66 1.46
C LEU A 105 9.13 -19.44 1.37
N LEU A 106 9.76 -19.08 2.49
CA LEU A 106 11.22 -18.98 2.52
C LEU A 106 11.85 -20.38 2.51
N PRO A 107 13.05 -20.55 1.91
CA PRO A 107 13.72 -21.84 1.80
C PRO A 107 13.94 -22.54 3.14
N ASP A 108 14.13 -21.79 4.22
CA ASP A 108 14.41 -22.29 5.57
C ASP A 108 13.15 -22.67 6.36
N GLN A 109 11.95 -22.51 5.80
CA GLN A 109 10.71 -22.81 6.50
C GLN A 109 10.07 -24.10 6.00
N HIS A 110 10.10 -25.12 6.86
CA HIS A 110 9.43 -26.40 6.62
C HIS A 110 7.93 -26.26 6.90
N TYR A 111 7.14 -26.11 5.84
CA TYR A 111 5.67 -26.11 5.93
C TYR A 111 5.09 -27.41 5.40
N ALA A 112 4.19 -28.02 6.18
CA ALA A 112 3.28 -29.05 5.72
C ALA A 112 1.94 -28.38 5.37
N GLY A 113 1.62 -28.29 4.08
CA GLY A 113 0.35 -27.73 3.60
C GLY A 113 -0.66 -28.82 3.23
N LEU A 114 -1.91 -28.68 3.68
CA LEU A 114 -3.01 -29.57 3.30
C LEU A 114 -3.67 -29.05 2.02
N MET A 115 -3.38 -29.65 0.87
CA MET A 115 -4.08 -29.34 -0.38
C MET A 115 -5.45 -30.02 -0.40
N SER A 116 -6.51 -29.27 -0.11
CA SER A 116 -7.87 -29.68 -0.42
C SER A 116 -8.24 -29.25 -1.83
N ARG A 117 -8.53 -30.21 -2.69
CA ARG A 117 -8.94 -29.99 -4.08
C ARG A 117 -10.42 -30.35 -4.19
N TYR A 118 -11.30 -29.36 -4.07
CA TYR A 118 -12.73 -29.54 -4.28
C TYR A 118 -13.07 -29.31 -5.76
N ARG A 119 -13.73 -30.28 -6.39
CA ARG A 119 -14.13 -30.24 -7.80
C ARG A 119 -15.65 -30.34 -7.85
N PHE A 120 -16.29 -29.32 -8.43
CA PHE A 120 -17.72 -29.34 -8.76
C PHE A 120 -17.95 -30.17 -10.03
#